data_AF-A0A6M1UB70-F1
#
_entry.id   AF-A0A6M1UB70-F1
#
_cell.length_a   1.000
_cell.length_b   1.000
_cell.length_c   1.000
_cell.angle_alpha   90.00
_cell.angle_beta   90.00
_cell.angle_gamma   90.00
#
_symmetry.space_group_name_H-M   'P 1'
#
loop_
_entity.id
_entity.type
_entity.pdbx_description
1 polymer ?
#
loop_
_entity_poly.entity_id
_entity_poly.type
_entity_poly.pdbx_seq_one_letter_code
_entity_poly.pdbx_strand_id
1 'polypeptide(L)'
;MNKNKRRKKPQPIPKPIAFQDGTIAVEDLPFPIVHYPSHYGAFFAFQRDKYSPIVLCSCTKKAIINYVGFRRHQGYNKLNLSRGSLLDPFEFPLHFIVAIVETKFPSDQVPDNLPFQDRLCHECNLAVPKYRYCDEMYGGKFMQTYGWYVNKMAYELGVCHWSYMLFPNVQNHAPELKALYKIPISPYVAMTGDIAKEAQKQSRKIHNYIENKVREIFGYKKVGEAWTNETLLYTLVMKLFPEFTIHHHYRPDFLEGLELDIYIEEINVGIEYQGIQHFEPVEHWGGVDALRRTQERDQRKNELCTINGIRVIYFYYYEDLTEELVKHRIQVHM
;
A
#
# COMPACT_ATOMS: atom_id res chain seq x y z
N MET A 1 -20.99 -40.69 -19.23
CA MET A 1 -21.01 -39.29 -18.75
C MET A 1 -19.90 -39.08 -17.73
N ASN A 2 -18.72 -38.62 -18.16
CA ASN A 2 -17.60 -38.37 -17.25
C ASN A 2 -17.37 -36.86 -17.19
N LYS A 3 -17.80 -36.21 -16.10
CA LYS A 3 -17.63 -34.77 -15.89
C LYS A 3 -16.16 -34.49 -15.62
N ASN A 4 -15.49 -33.87 -16.59
CA ASN A 4 -14.16 -33.29 -16.46
C ASN A 4 -14.13 -32.30 -15.27
N LYS A 5 -13.64 -32.76 -14.11
CA LYS A 5 -13.25 -31.87 -13.01
C LYS A 5 -12.02 -31.10 -13.48
N ARG A 6 -12.21 -29.83 -13.88
CA ARG A 6 -11.11 -28.88 -14.11
C ARG A 6 -10.19 -28.92 -12.88
N ARG A 7 -8.95 -29.41 -13.05
CA ARG A 7 -7.91 -29.35 -12.01
C ARG A 7 -7.72 -27.87 -11.65
N LYS A 8 -8.03 -27.50 -10.41
CA LYS A 8 -7.68 -26.16 -9.87
C LYS A 8 -6.18 -26.00 -10.03
N LYS A 9 -5.74 -24.93 -10.71
CA LYS A 9 -4.32 -24.56 -10.75
C LYS A 9 -3.82 -24.45 -9.29
N PRO A 10 -2.62 -24.97 -8.97
CA PRO A 10 -2.08 -24.81 -7.62
C PRO A 10 -2.02 -23.30 -7.31
N GLN A 11 -2.66 -22.90 -6.21
CA GLN A 11 -2.54 -21.55 -5.68
C GLN A 11 -1.06 -21.35 -5.33
N PRO A 12 -0.43 -20.22 -5.73
CA PRO A 12 0.93 -19.93 -5.29
C PRO A 12 0.98 -19.94 -3.77
N ILE A 13 1.99 -20.60 -3.21
CA ILE A 13 2.18 -20.68 -1.76
C ILE A 13 2.32 -19.23 -1.25
N PRO A 14 1.51 -18.79 -0.28
CA PRO A 14 1.62 -17.45 0.26
C PRO A 14 3.03 -17.19 0.79
N LYS A 15 3.57 -15.99 0.55
CA LYS A 15 4.82 -15.54 1.18
C LYS A 15 4.74 -15.81 2.70
N PRO A 16 5.83 -16.27 3.34
CA PRO A 16 5.86 -16.48 4.78
C PRO A 16 5.58 -15.17 5.54
N ILE A 17 5.03 -15.28 6.74
CA ILE A 17 4.79 -14.14 7.64
C ILE A 17 6.04 -13.91 8.47
N ALA A 18 6.50 -12.66 8.55
CA ALA A 18 7.59 -12.27 9.45
C ALA A 18 7.02 -11.97 10.85
N PHE A 19 6.91 -13.01 11.67
CA PHE A 19 6.44 -12.90 13.07
C PHE A 19 7.49 -13.28 14.11
N GLN A 20 8.56 -13.97 13.70
CA GLN A 20 9.59 -14.48 14.61
C GLN A 20 10.65 -13.44 14.93
N ASP A 21 11.12 -13.45 16.18
CA ASP A 21 12.28 -12.68 16.59
C ASP A 21 13.49 -12.99 15.71
N GLY A 22 14.19 -11.94 15.28
CA GLY A 22 15.39 -12.07 14.47
C GLY A 22 15.15 -12.43 13.00
N THR A 23 13.93 -12.24 12.47
CA THR A 23 13.67 -12.43 11.04
C THR A 23 14.55 -11.51 10.18
N ILE A 24 15.32 -12.10 9.26
CA ILE A 24 16.20 -11.39 8.31
C ILE A 24 15.86 -11.83 6.87
N ALA A 25 15.89 -10.89 5.92
CA ALA A 25 15.85 -11.17 4.49
C ALA A 25 17.06 -10.56 3.77
N VAL A 26 17.43 -11.19 2.65
CA VAL A 26 18.17 -10.52 1.58
C VAL A 26 17.17 -10.05 0.53
N GLU A 27 17.18 -8.75 0.23
CA GLU A 27 16.26 -8.06 -0.68
C GLU A 27 17.00 -7.13 -1.63
N ASP A 28 16.36 -6.76 -2.74
CA ASP A 28 16.89 -5.81 -3.73
C ASP A 28 16.68 -4.37 -3.25
N LEU A 29 17.45 -3.99 -2.23
CA LEU A 29 17.48 -2.66 -1.62
C LEU A 29 18.94 -2.19 -1.50
N PRO A 30 19.20 -0.87 -1.37
CA PRO A 30 20.57 -0.36 -1.29
C PRO A 30 21.42 -1.03 -0.20
N PHE A 31 20.79 -1.34 0.94
CA PHE A 31 21.36 -2.20 1.98
C PHE A 31 20.56 -3.51 1.98
N PRO A 32 21.11 -4.60 1.43
CA PRO A 32 20.32 -5.77 1.04
C PRO A 32 19.90 -6.63 2.23
N ILE A 33 20.59 -6.57 3.37
CA ILE A 33 20.24 -7.33 4.57
C ILE A 33 19.20 -6.53 5.36
N VAL A 34 17.95 -6.99 5.34
CA VAL A 34 16.79 -6.36 5.99
C VAL A 34 16.46 -7.11 7.26
N HIS A 35 16.47 -6.41 8.39
CA HIS A 35 16.02 -6.91 9.69
C HIS A 35 14.57 -6.49 9.92
N TYR A 36 13.68 -7.47 10.06
CA TYR A 36 12.26 -7.26 10.30
C TYR A 36 12.00 -7.10 11.81
N PRO A 37 11.06 -6.23 12.23
CA PRO A 37 10.60 -6.20 13.61
C PRO A 37 9.75 -7.43 13.91
N SER A 38 9.74 -7.82 15.18
CA SER A 38 8.95 -8.96 15.66
C SER A 38 7.44 -8.64 15.69
N HIS A 39 6.59 -9.67 15.68
CA HIS A 39 5.17 -9.60 16.05
C HIS A 39 4.40 -8.33 15.65
N TYR A 40 4.44 -7.97 14.37
CA TYR A 40 3.70 -6.83 13.81
C TYR A 40 4.20 -5.43 14.24
N GLY A 41 5.50 -5.26 14.48
CA GLY A 41 6.08 -3.94 14.79
C GLY A 41 6.00 -2.89 13.68
N ALA A 42 6.76 -1.80 13.85
CA ALA A 42 6.76 -0.68 12.92
C ALA A 42 8.07 -0.50 12.15
N PHE A 43 9.22 -0.78 12.76
CA PHE A 43 10.50 -0.30 12.25
C PHE A 43 11.35 -1.43 11.66
N PHE A 44 11.84 -1.20 10.45
CA PHE A 44 12.89 -2.01 9.83
C PHE A 44 14.26 -1.46 10.17
N ALA A 45 15.26 -2.33 10.17
CA ALA A 45 16.67 -1.95 10.15
C ALA A 45 17.38 -2.64 8.99
N PHE A 46 18.50 -2.08 8.57
CA PHE A 46 19.17 -2.42 7.32
C PHE A 46 20.67 -2.54 7.55
N GLN A 47 21.30 -3.45 6.81
CA GLN A 47 22.72 -3.71 6.92
C GLN A 47 23.30 -3.95 5.51
N ARG A 48 24.44 -3.32 5.20
CA ARG A 48 25.07 -3.40 3.86
C ARG A 48 25.63 -4.79 3.58
N ASP A 49 26.30 -5.35 4.58
CA ASP A 49 26.91 -6.67 4.59
C ASP A 49 27.04 -7.12 6.05
N LYS A 50 27.39 -8.40 6.29
CA LYS A 50 27.44 -8.99 7.65
C LYS A 50 28.41 -8.32 8.63
N TYR A 51 29.32 -7.46 8.16
CA TYR A 51 30.30 -6.74 8.98
C TYR A 51 29.97 -5.25 9.15
N SER A 52 29.08 -4.72 8.32
CA SER A 52 28.63 -3.34 8.42
C SER A 52 27.70 -3.12 9.63
N PRO A 53 27.62 -1.92 10.21
CA PRO A 53 26.67 -1.62 11.28
C PRO A 53 25.22 -1.73 10.80
N ILE A 54 24.34 -2.11 11.72
CA ILE A 54 22.88 -2.13 11.47
C ILE A 54 22.36 -0.70 11.66
N VAL A 55 21.69 -0.18 10.64
CA VAL A 55 21.21 1.20 10.58
C VAL A 55 19.72 1.27 10.27
N LEU A 56 19.09 2.41 10.57
CA LEU A 56 17.70 2.68 10.23
C LEU A 56 17.62 3.55 8.97
N CYS A 57 16.50 3.51 8.26
CA CYS A 57 16.26 4.46 7.16
C CYS A 57 15.91 5.84 7.75
N SER A 58 16.54 6.92 7.28
CA SER A 58 16.30 8.28 7.79
C SER A 58 14.84 8.73 7.74
N CYS A 59 14.04 8.20 6.81
CA CYS A 59 12.60 8.54 6.71
C CYS A 59 11.78 8.10 7.93
N THR A 60 12.32 7.26 8.82
CA THR A 60 11.64 6.81 10.05
C THR A 60 11.94 7.69 11.26
N LYS A 61 12.90 8.62 11.16
CA LYS A 61 13.41 9.40 12.29
C LYS A 61 12.29 10.13 13.05
N LYS A 62 11.37 10.78 12.34
CA LYS A 62 10.22 11.48 12.93
C LYS A 62 9.30 10.52 13.71
N ALA A 63 8.98 9.36 13.13
CA ALA A 63 8.18 8.33 13.79
C ALA A 63 8.85 7.82 15.07
N ILE A 64 10.17 7.60 15.04
CA ILE A 64 10.93 7.15 16.20
C ILE A 64 10.98 8.21 17.30
N ILE A 65 11.21 9.49 16.97
CA ILE A 65 11.18 10.59 17.94
C ILE A 65 9.82 10.64 18.66
N ASN A 66 8.72 10.55 17.89
CA ASN A 66 7.37 10.54 18.45
C ASN A 66 7.15 9.33 19.36
N TYR A 67 7.56 8.14 18.91
CA TYR A 67 7.47 6.90 19.68
C TYR A 67 8.26 6.96 20.99
N VAL A 68 9.52 7.39 20.95
CA VAL A 68 10.39 7.53 22.14
C VAL A 68 9.81 8.55 23.11
N GLY A 69 9.33 9.69 22.60
CA GLY A 69 8.65 10.71 23.41
C GLY A 69 7.42 10.15 24.12
N PHE A 70 6.61 9.36 23.41
CA PHE A 70 5.44 8.69 23.97
C PHE A 70 5.82 7.67 25.06
N ARG A 71 6.83 6.83 24.82
CA ARG A 71 7.34 5.85 25.81
C ARG A 71 7.85 6.53 27.08
N ARG A 72 8.57 7.64 26.94
CA ARG A 72 9.02 8.45 28.09
C ARG A 72 7.85 9.01 28.88
N HIS A 73 6.82 9.50 28.19
CA HIS A 73 5.63 10.04 28.83
C HIS A 73 4.81 8.99 29.60
N GLN A 74 4.66 7.77 29.06
CA GLN A 74 3.96 6.67 29.74
C GLN A 74 4.76 6.02 30.88
N GLY A 75 6.07 6.26 30.92
CA GLY A 75 7.00 5.40 31.66
C GLY A 75 7.30 4.12 30.87
N TYR A 76 8.57 3.73 30.85
CA TYR A 76 9.04 2.57 30.10
C TYR A 76 9.83 1.63 30.99
N ASN A 77 9.91 0.36 30.60
CA ASN A 77 10.70 -0.63 31.29
C ASN A 77 12.19 -0.33 31.10
N LYS A 78 12.92 -0.11 32.20
CA LYS A 78 14.36 0.17 32.17
C LYS A 78 15.21 -1.07 31.85
N LEU A 79 14.62 -2.26 31.92
CA LEU A 79 15.27 -3.48 31.48
C LEU A 79 15.33 -3.50 29.95
N ASN A 80 16.54 -3.49 29.39
CA ASN A 80 16.76 -3.62 27.95
C ASN A 80 16.21 -4.95 27.42
N LEU A 81 15.88 -5.00 26.12
CA LEU A 81 15.38 -6.22 25.44
C LEU A 81 14.07 -6.77 26.04
N SER A 82 13.32 -5.94 26.76
CA SER A 82 12.04 -6.32 27.35
C SER A 82 10.88 -5.56 26.71
N ARG A 83 9.69 -6.17 26.73
CA ARG A 83 8.47 -5.51 26.28
C ARG A 83 8.23 -4.24 27.10
N GLY A 84 7.86 -3.17 26.41
CA GLY A 84 7.67 -1.85 27.02
C GLY A 84 8.96 -1.11 27.35
N SER A 85 10.13 -1.61 26.94
CA SER A 85 11.38 -0.85 27.00
C SER A 85 11.38 0.33 26.03
N LEU A 86 12.38 1.22 26.15
CA LEU A 86 12.44 2.44 25.35
C LEU A 86 12.54 2.16 23.84
N LEU A 87 13.25 1.10 23.47
CA LEU A 87 13.26 0.50 22.14
C LEU A 87 12.69 -0.91 22.27
N ASP A 88 11.36 -1.01 22.22
CA ASP A 88 10.65 -2.27 22.43
C ASP A 88 10.99 -3.28 21.31
N PRO A 89 11.41 -4.52 21.63
CA PRO A 89 11.68 -5.57 20.64
C PRO A 89 10.45 -6.00 19.84
N PHE A 90 9.24 -5.59 20.22
CA PHE A 90 8.06 -5.71 19.35
C PHE A 90 8.02 -4.66 18.24
N GLU A 91 8.63 -3.49 18.44
CA GLU A 91 8.57 -2.39 17.46
C GLU A 91 9.81 -2.31 16.58
N PHE A 92 10.96 -2.70 17.11
CA PHE A 92 12.24 -2.67 16.44
C PHE A 92 12.81 -4.08 16.27
N PRO A 93 13.66 -4.33 15.26
CA PRO A 93 14.27 -5.64 15.09
C PRO A 93 15.20 -5.98 16.26
N LEU A 94 15.13 -7.20 16.75
CA LEU A 94 15.94 -7.67 17.89
C LEU A 94 17.44 -7.41 17.69
N HIS A 95 17.97 -7.74 16.51
CA HIS A 95 19.38 -7.54 16.16
C HIS A 95 19.81 -6.07 16.24
N PHE A 96 18.93 -5.14 15.85
CA PHE A 96 19.20 -3.71 15.97
C PHE A 96 19.27 -3.29 17.43
N ILE A 97 18.31 -3.70 18.27
CA ILE A 97 18.32 -3.33 19.68
C ILE A 97 19.56 -3.90 20.38
N VAL A 98 19.93 -5.14 20.10
CA VAL A 98 21.16 -5.75 20.66
C VAL A 98 22.39 -4.91 20.29
N ALA A 99 22.54 -4.54 19.02
CA ALA A 99 23.63 -3.69 18.57
C ALA A 99 23.65 -2.31 19.27
N ILE A 100 22.49 -1.70 19.50
CA ILE A 100 22.40 -0.42 20.22
C ILE A 100 22.68 -0.58 21.72
N VAL A 101 22.20 -1.63 22.38
CA VAL A 101 22.45 -1.84 23.82
C VAL A 101 23.94 -2.02 24.09
N GLU A 102 24.67 -2.68 23.21
CA GLU A 102 26.13 -2.86 23.31
C GLU A 102 26.91 -1.53 23.25
N THR A 103 26.37 -0.51 22.57
CA THR A 103 27.00 0.82 22.47
C THR A 103 26.86 1.69 23.73
N LYS A 104 26.04 1.28 24.71
CA LYS A 104 25.86 1.95 26.02
C LYS A 104 25.48 3.44 25.97
N PHE A 105 24.69 3.87 24.98
CA PHE A 105 24.21 5.26 24.94
C PHE A 105 23.28 5.59 26.14
N PRO A 106 23.38 6.79 26.73
CA PRO A 106 22.41 7.28 27.70
C PRO A 106 20.98 7.30 27.14
N SER A 107 19.99 6.87 27.94
CA SER A 107 18.61 6.68 27.46
C SER A 107 17.91 7.98 27.04
N ASP A 108 18.38 9.13 27.52
CA ASP A 108 17.95 10.48 27.16
C ASP A 108 18.40 10.90 25.75
N GLN A 109 19.52 10.35 25.26
CA GLN A 109 20.10 10.71 23.95
C GLN A 109 19.76 9.74 22.82
N VAL A 110 18.91 8.73 23.09
CA VAL A 110 18.64 7.64 22.14
C VAL A 110 18.23 8.14 20.75
N PRO A 111 17.24 9.02 20.55
CA PRO A 111 16.84 9.43 19.18
C PRO A 111 17.95 10.13 18.38
N ASP A 112 18.88 10.81 19.06
CA ASP A 112 19.93 11.60 18.42
C ASP A 112 21.15 10.75 18.03
N ASN A 113 21.37 9.64 18.76
CA ASN A 113 22.50 8.74 18.57
C ASN A 113 22.16 7.46 17.78
N LEU A 114 20.90 7.26 17.38
CA LEU A 114 20.57 6.12 16.51
C LEU A 114 21.23 6.29 15.13
N PRO A 115 21.79 5.22 14.55
CA PRO A 115 22.42 5.30 13.23
C PRO A 115 21.37 5.31 12.13
N PHE A 116 21.44 6.31 11.25
CA PHE A 116 20.55 6.50 10.11
C PHE A 116 21.30 6.58 8.79
N GLN A 117 20.66 6.12 7.72
CA GLN A 117 21.12 6.27 6.34
C GLN A 117 19.92 6.51 5.42
N ASP A 118 20.12 7.33 4.38
CA ASP A 118 19.03 7.74 3.50
C ASP A 118 18.62 6.65 2.51
N ARG A 119 17.32 6.67 2.16
CA ARG A 119 16.72 5.88 1.07
C ARG A 119 16.98 4.37 1.13
N LEU A 120 16.97 3.77 2.32
CA LEU A 120 17.21 2.33 2.47
C LEU A 120 15.95 1.46 2.40
N CYS A 121 14.80 1.96 2.88
CA CYS A 121 13.61 1.14 3.08
C CYS A 121 12.78 0.95 1.80
N HIS A 122 11.78 0.06 1.89
CA HIS A 122 10.84 -0.19 0.79
C HIS A 122 10.06 1.06 0.39
N GLU A 123 9.66 1.89 1.36
CA GLU A 123 8.96 3.16 1.10
C GLU A 123 9.79 4.10 0.21
N CYS A 124 11.08 4.27 0.51
CA CYS A 124 11.96 5.17 -0.25
C CYS A 124 12.37 4.66 -1.63
N ASN A 125 12.21 3.36 -1.87
CA ASN A 125 12.58 2.69 -3.12
C ASN A 125 11.36 2.13 -3.88
N LEU A 126 10.14 2.38 -3.39
CA LEU A 126 8.89 1.84 -3.91
C LEU A 126 8.93 0.31 -4.12
N ALA A 127 9.57 -0.39 -3.18
CA ALA A 127 9.75 -1.84 -3.22
C ALA A 127 8.64 -2.56 -2.41
N VAL A 128 8.57 -3.88 -2.56
CA VAL A 128 7.63 -4.74 -1.82
C VAL A 128 8.41 -5.61 -0.85
N PRO A 129 8.06 -5.63 0.46
CA PRO A 129 8.69 -6.53 1.41
C PRO A 129 8.65 -8.00 0.98
N LYS A 130 9.73 -8.73 1.29
CA LYS A 130 9.84 -10.17 1.01
C LYS A 130 8.82 -10.99 1.80
N TYR A 131 8.58 -10.64 3.06
CA TYR A 131 7.63 -11.32 3.95
C TYR A 131 6.27 -10.62 3.97
N ARG A 132 5.25 -11.35 4.42
CA ARG A 132 3.95 -10.78 4.80
C ARG A 132 3.99 -10.23 6.22
N TYR A 133 3.32 -9.10 6.41
CA TYR A 133 3.09 -8.49 7.72
C TYR A 133 2.24 -9.40 8.57
N CYS A 134 1.04 -9.78 8.11
CA CYS A 134 0.10 -10.58 8.89
C CYS A 134 -0.61 -11.68 8.09
N ASP A 135 -1.26 -12.57 8.83
CA ASP A 135 -2.17 -13.58 8.27
C ASP A 135 -3.39 -12.90 7.64
N GLU A 136 -3.99 -13.57 6.68
CA GLU A 136 -5.12 -13.07 5.90
C GLU A 136 -6.40 -12.95 6.72
N MET A 137 -6.47 -13.63 7.86
CA MET A 137 -7.50 -13.43 8.87
C MET A 137 -7.40 -12.05 9.55
N TYR A 138 -6.22 -11.43 9.61
CA TYR A 138 -5.97 -10.19 10.37
C TYR A 138 -5.90 -8.92 9.51
N GLY A 139 -5.88 -9.02 8.19
CA GLY A 139 -5.83 -7.85 7.33
C GLY A 139 -6.08 -8.14 5.86
N GLY A 140 -6.53 -7.12 5.12
CA GLY A 140 -6.62 -7.18 3.66
C GLY A 140 -5.24 -7.22 2.99
N LYS A 141 -5.18 -7.47 1.68
CA LYS A 141 -3.92 -7.63 0.92
C LYS A 141 -2.90 -6.51 1.14
N PHE A 142 -3.37 -5.26 1.22
CA PHE A 142 -2.51 -4.10 1.48
C PHE A 142 -1.87 -4.18 2.87
N MET A 143 -2.67 -4.41 3.92
CA MET A 143 -2.18 -4.58 5.29
C MET A 143 -1.24 -5.78 5.42
N GLN A 144 -1.55 -6.89 4.75
CA GLN A 144 -0.66 -8.06 4.72
C GLN A 144 0.70 -7.76 4.08
N THR A 145 0.82 -6.71 3.27
CA THR A 145 2.06 -6.36 2.55
C THR A 145 2.79 -5.22 3.23
N TYR A 146 2.08 -4.17 3.65
CA TYR A 146 2.64 -2.90 4.11
C TYR A 146 2.26 -2.53 5.55
N GLY A 147 1.72 -3.45 6.34
CA GLY A 147 1.25 -3.15 7.71
C GLY A 147 2.32 -2.55 8.62
N TRP A 148 3.59 -2.93 8.48
CA TRP A 148 4.70 -2.28 9.20
C TRP A 148 4.77 -0.77 8.89
N TYR A 149 4.60 -0.39 7.62
CA TYR A 149 4.60 1.02 7.20
C TYR A 149 3.36 1.76 7.68
N VAL A 150 2.22 1.08 7.83
CA VAL A 150 1.02 1.65 8.48
C VAL A 150 1.29 1.96 9.94
N ASN A 151 1.97 1.07 10.68
CA ASN A 151 2.36 1.32 12.07
C ASN A 151 3.41 2.45 12.18
N LYS A 152 4.41 2.45 11.30
CA LYS A 152 5.40 3.56 11.19
C LYS A 152 4.70 4.90 10.95
N MET A 153 3.75 4.94 10.02
CA MET A 153 2.99 6.15 9.69
C MET A 153 2.13 6.61 10.87
N ALA A 154 1.52 5.68 11.62
CA ALA A 154 0.80 6.02 12.85
C ALA A 154 1.71 6.79 13.82
N TYR A 155 2.92 6.28 14.09
CA TYR A 155 3.88 6.97 14.94
C TYR A 155 4.37 8.30 14.36
N GLU A 156 4.58 8.38 13.06
CA GLU A 156 4.95 9.64 12.40
C GLU A 156 3.90 10.74 12.59
N LEU A 157 2.63 10.35 12.57
CA LEU A 157 1.48 11.22 12.82
C LEU A 157 1.21 11.46 14.31
N GLY A 158 1.98 10.85 15.21
CA GLY A 158 1.80 10.99 16.65
C GLY A 158 0.61 10.18 17.19
N VAL A 159 0.41 8.98 16.64
CA VAL A 159 -0.67 8.05 17.01
C VAL A 159 -0.07 6.72 17.47
N CYS A 160 -0.61 6.19 18.55
CA CYS A 160 -0.31 4.85 19.03
C CYS A 160 -0.99 3.80 18.15
N HIS A 161 -0.28 2.95 17.40
CA HIS A 161 -0.93 2.05 16.42
C HIS A 161 -1.87 1.00 17.04
N TRP A 162 -1.57 0.48 18.24
CA TRP A 162 -2.41 -0.54 18.88
C TRP A 162 -3.65 0.01 19.59
N SER A 163 -3.65 1.30 19.99
CA SER A 163 -4.78 1.91 20.71
C SER A 163 -5.44 3.08 19.99
N TYR A 164 -4.82 3.59 18.91
CA TYR A 164 -5.22 4.81 18.19
C TYR A 164 -5.31 6.07 19.07
N MET A 165 -4.68 6.03 20.24
CA MET A 165 -4.53 7.18 21.13
C MET A 165 -3.54 8.18 20.53
N LEU A 166 -3.88 9.46 20.56
CA LEU A 166 -2.97 10.54 20.18
C LEU A 166 -1.87 10.70 21.25
N PHE A 167 -0.64 10.89 20.79
CA PHE A 167 0.51 11.13 21.65
C PHE A 167 0.42 12.50 22.33
N PRO A 168 0.37 12.56 23.67
CA PRO A 168 0.28 13.84 24.40
C PRO A 168 1.49 14.76 24.15
N ASN A 169 2.65 14.18 23.84
CA ASN A 169 3.89 14.90 23.53
C ASN A 169 3.90 15.56 22.14
N VAL A 170 2.92 15.28 21.28
CA VAL A 170 2.79 15.91 19.96
C VAL A 170 1.78 17.06 20.06
N GLN A 171 2.28 18.30 20.07
CA GLN A 171 1.45 19.49 20.29
C GLN A 171 0.49 19.78 19.11
N ASN A 172 0.94 19.48 17.89
CA ASN A 172 0.24 19.86 16.65
C ASN A 172 -0.02 18.66 15.74
N HIS A 173 -1.00 17.82 16.09
CA HIS A 173 -1.56 16.85 15.14
C HIS A 173 -2.23 17.56 13.95
N ALA A 174 -2.20 16.90 12.79
CA ALA A 174 -2.85 17.36 11.58
C ALA A 174 -4.35 17.67 11.84
N PRO A 175 -4.92 18.76 11.28
CA PRO A 175 -6.31 19.15 11.50
C PRO A 175 -7.30 18.02 11.19
N GLU A 176 -7.06 17.25 10.13
CA GLU A 176 -7.88 16.12 9.72
C GLU A 176 -7.86 15.02 10.77
N LEU A 177 -6.70 14.72 11.35
CA LEU A 177 -6.57 13.73 12.41
C LEU A 177 -7.26 14.20 13.70
N LYS A 178 -7.13 15.49 14.05
CA LYS A 178 -7.86 16.09 15.19
C LYS A 178 -9.37 16.01 15.01
N ALA A 179 -9.88 16.25 13.80
CA ALA A 179 -11.31 16.16 13.50
C ALA A 179 -11.86 14.72 13.64
N LEU A 180 -11.01 13.71 13.46
CA LEU A 180 -11.36 12.30 13.66
C LEU A 180 -11.35 11.88 15.14
N TYR A 181 -10.51 12.50 15.98
CA TYR A 181 -10.33 12.13 17.39
C TYR A 181 -11.30 12.90 18.31
N LYS A 182 -12.48 12.32 18.54
CA LYS A 182 -13.57 12.91 19.33
C LYS A 182 -13.64 12.38 20.76
N ILE A 183 -13.28 11.13 20.96
CA ILE A 183 -13.36 10.43 22.25
C ILE A 183 -11.94 10.07 22.69
N PRO A 184 -11.51 10.49 23.89
CA PRO A 184 -10.24 10.06 24.45
C PRO A 184 -10.21 8.54 24.65
N ILE A 185 -9.28 7.85 23.99
CA ILE A 185 -9.11 6.40 24.13
C ILE A 185 -8.08 6.14 25.24
N SER A 186 -8.47 5.36 26.25
CA SER A 186 -7.56 4.89 27.29
C SER A 186 -7.48 3.37 27.24
N PRO A 187 -6.28 2.77 27.12
CA PRO A 187 -6.13 1.32 27.22
C PRO A 187 -6.35 0.81 28.66
N TYR A 188 -6.39 1.70 29.65
CA TYR A 188 -6.52 1.36 31.07
C TYR A 188 -7.96 1.40 31.60
N VAL A 189 -8.89 1.99 30.82
CA VAL A 189 -10.28 2.14 31.22
C VAL A 189 -11.17 1.42 30.21
N ALA A 190 -11.87 0.38 30.66
CA ALA A 190 -12.80 -0.34 29.82
C ALA A 190 -13.99 0.56 29.46
N MET A 191 -14.14 0.85 28.16
CA MET A 191 -15.32 1.53 27.64
C MET A 191 -16.45 0.52 27.48
N THR A 192 -17.67 0.90 27.84
CA THR A 192 -18.87 0.05 27.72
C THR A 192 -19.99 0.77 26.98
N GLY A 193 -20.99 0.00 26.52
CA GLY A 193 -22.17 0.54 25.87
C GLY A 193 -21.86 1.30 24.58
N ASP A 194 -22.56 2.41 24.37
CA ASP A 194 -22.46 3.19 23.12
C ASP A 194 -21.13 3.95 22.97
N ILE A 195 -20.47 4.28 24.09
CA ILE A 195 -19.14 4.89 24.09
C ILE A 195 -18.12 3.93 23.44
N ALA A 196 -18.19 2.64 23.75
CA ALA A 196 -17.31 1.64 23.15
C ALA A 196 -17.51 1.53 21.63
N LYS A 197 -18.77 1.57 21.16
CA LYS A 197 -19.08 1.54 19.72
C LYS A 197 -18.54 2.77 18.99
N GLU A 198 -18.72 3.96 19.57
CA GLU A 198 -18.24 5.19 18.93
C GLU A 198 -16.71 5.28 18.96
N ALA A 199 -16.06 4.84 20.04
CA ALA A 199 -14.60 4.70 20.11
C ALA A 199 -14.07 3.73 19.03
N GLN A 200 -14.74 2.59 18.83
CA GLN A 200 -14.38 1.65 17.76
C GLN A 200 -14.53 2.27 16.37
N LYS A 201 -15.62 3.02 16.13
CA LYS A 201 -15.85 3.74 14.87
C LYS A 201 -14.79 4.81 14.62
N GLN A 202 -14.39 5.54 15.65
CA GLN A 202 -13.28 6.49 15.60
C GLN A 202 -11.97 5.79 15.25
N SER A 203 -11.59 4.72 15.96
CA SER A 203 -10.36 3.97 15.69
C SER A 203 -10.30 3.47 14.24
N ARG A 204 -11.42 2.97 13.69
CA ARG A 204 -11.50 2.58 12.27
C ARG A 204 -11.25 3.75 11.32
N LYS A 205 -11.80 4.93 11.60
CA LYS A 205 -11.57 6.13 10.77
C LYS A 205 -10.13 6.59 10.84
N ILE A 206 -9.52 6.58 12.02
CA ILE A 206 -8.11 6.93 12.21
C ILE A 206 -7.21 5.92 11.48
N HIS A 207 -7.47 4.63 11.64
CA HIS A 207 -6.77 3.58 10.89
C HIS A 207 -6.84 3.80 9.38
N ASN A 208 -8.05 4.02 8.83
CA ASN A 208 -8.22 4.26 7.40
C ASN A 208 -7.48 5.52 6.92
N TYR A 209 -7.47 6.59 7.73
CA TYR A 209 -6.69 7.79 7.42
C TYR A 209 -5.19 7.49 7.33
N ILE A 210 -4.65 6.73 8.29
CA ILE A 210 -3.24 6.32 8.32
C ILE A 210 -2.92 5.38 7.14
N GLU A 211 -3.73 4.35 6.93
CA GLU A 211 -3.57 3.40 5.81
C GLU A 211 -3.59 4.12 4.47
N ASN A 212 -4.50 5.10 4.29
CA ASN A 212 -4.59 5.89 3.06
C ASN A 212 -3.33 6.72 2.78
N LYS A 213 -2.68 7.27 3.81
CA LYS A 213 -1.39 7.97 3.63
C LYS A 213 -0.31 7.02 3.10
N VAL A 214 -0.27 5.79 3.60
CA VAL A 214 0.70 4.78 3.14
C VAL A 214 0.35 4.30 1.73
N ARG A 215 -0.94 4.10 1.45
CA ARG A 215 -1.42 3.76 0.10
C ARG A 215 -0.97 4.80 -0.92
N GLU A 216 -1.16 6.08 -0.65
CA GLU A 216 -0.71 7.17 -1.51
C GLU A 216 0.80 7.11 -1.79
N ILE A 217 1.63 6.86 -0.76
CA ILE A 217 3.10 6.77 -0.91
C ILE A 217 3.49 5.62 -1.86
N PHE A 218 2.84 4.46 -1.72
CA PHE A 218 3.11 3.30 -2.57
C PHE A 218 2.29 3.28 -3.87
N GLY A 219 1.59 4.37 -4.22
CA GLY A 219 0.81 4.47 -5.46
C GLY A 219 -0.48 3.64 -5.49
N TYR A 220 -0.99 3.22 -4.33
CA TYR A 220 -2.27 2.54 -4.19
C TYR A 220 -3.43 3.55 -4.01
N LYS A 221 -4.60 3.22 -4.55
CA LYS A 221 -5.86 3.93 -4.24
C LYS A 221 -6.21 3.83 -2.76
N LYS A 222 -6.93 4.84 -2.28
CA LYS A 222 -7.44 4.90 -0.91
C LYS A 222 -8.47 3.81 -0.65
N VAL A 223 -8.58 3.39 0.60
CA VAL A 223 -9.67 2.54 1.08
C VAL A 223 -11.00 3.24 0.78
N GLY A 224 -11.85 2.55 0.02
CA GLY A 224 -13.15 3.08 -0.42
C GLY A 224 -13.15 3.71 -1.81
N GLU A 225 -11.99 3.94 -2.43
CA GLU A 225 -11.88 4.30 -3.84
C GLU A 225 -11.72 3.01 -4.67
N ALA A 226 -12.67 2.73 -5.55
CA ALA A 226 -12.55 1.61 -6.48
C ALA A 226 -11.48 1.91 -7.55
N TRP A 227 -10.69 0.91 -7.93
CA TRP A 227 -10.03 0.97 -9.23
C TRP A 227 -11.09 0.80 -10.31
N THR A 228 -11.27 1.75 -11.24
CA THR A 228 -11.83 1.36 -12.53
C THR A 228 -10.78 0.49 -13.21
N ASN A 229 -11.24 -0.56 -13.88
CA ASN A 229 -10.34 -1.46 -14.58
C ASN A 229 -9.58 -0.74 -15.72
N GLU A 230 -10.13 0.36 -16.23
CA GLU A 230 -9.46 1.35 -17.08
C GLU A 230 -8.17 1.89 -16.43
N THR A 231 -8.23 2.38 -15.18
CA THR A 231 -7.02 2.91 -14.51
C THR A 231 -5.99 1.81 -14.23
N LEU A 232 -6.45 0.59 -13.91
CA LEU A 232 -5.57 -0.56 -13.72
C LEU A 232 -4.85 -0.90 -15.03
N LEU A 233 -5.60 -0.96 -16.13
CA LEU A 233 -5.08 -1.20 -17.47
C LEU A 233 -4.04 -0.12 -17.85
N TYR A 234 -4.35 1.15 -17.65
CA TYR A 234 -3.42 2.26 -17.91
C TYR A 234 -2.09 2.11 -17.16
N THR A 235 -2.17 1.79 -15.86
CA THR A 235 -0.97 1.60 -15.03
C THR A 235 -0.12 0.42 -15.51
N LEU A 236 -0.77 -0.69 -15.93
CA LEU A 236 -0.08 -1.84 -16.50
C LEU A 236 0.61 -1.49 -17.83
N VAL A 237 -0.07 -0.74 -18.70
CA VAL A 237 0.49 -0.32 -19.99
C VAL A 237 1.72 0.57 -19.78
N MET A 238 1.65 1.58 -18.90
CA MET A 238 2.82 2.42 -18.59
C MET A 238 4.00 1.63 -18.02
N LYS A 239 3.72 0.65 -17.16
CA LYS A 239 4.77 -0.18 -16.56
C LYS A 239 5.44 -1.08 -17.60
N LEU A 240 4.67 -1.62 -18.54
CA LEU A 240 5.13 -2.60 -19.52
C LEU A 240 5.86 -1.96 -20.72
N PHE A 241 5.52 -0.72 -21.05
CA PHE A 241 6.04 0.01 -22.21
C PHE A 241 6.52 1.42 -21.81
N PRO A 242 7.48 1.55 -20.89
CA PRO A 242 7.97 2.84 -20.40
C PRO A 242 8.64 3.71 -21.48
N GLU A 243 9.01 3.12 -22.62
CA GLU A 243 9.63 3.79 -23.76
C GLU A 243 8.63 4.50 -24.67
N PHE A 244 7.33 4.24 -24.53
CA PHE A 244 6.28 4.80 -25.39
C PHE A 244 5.56 5.99 -24.76
N THR A 245 5.06 6.86 -25.63
CA THR A 245 4.23 8.00 -25.30
C THR A 245 2.79 7.53 -25.17
N ILE A 246 2.36 7.37 -23.92
CA ILE A 246 1.05 6.83 -23.58
C ILE A 246 0.16 7.96 -23.06
N HIS A 247 -0.95 8.20 -23.76
CA HIS A 247 -1.97 9.18 -23.40
C HIS A 247 -3.12 8.48 -22.68
N HIS A 248 -3.54 9.01 -21.52
CA HIS A 248 -4.74 8.55 -20.80
C HIS A 248 -5.91 9.47 -21.15
N HIS A 249 -7.13 8.92 -21.31
CA HIS A 249 -8.33 9.68 -21.67
C HIS A 249 -8.11 10.54 -22.93
N TYR A 250 -7.63 9.90 -24.00
CA TYR A 250 -7.22 10.57 -25.24
C TYR A 250 -8.45 11.03 -26.04
N ARG A 251 -8.56 12.35 -26.30
CA ARG A 251 -9.69 13.01 -26.96
C ARG A 251 -9.24 13.92 -28.12
N PRO A 252 -8.73 13.37 -29.22
CA PRO A 252 -8.38 14.15 -30.39
C PRO A 252 -9.62 14.65 -31.13
N ASP A 253 -9.48 15.74 -31.89
CA ASP A 253 -10.59 16.39 -32.59
C ASP A 253 -11.35 15.45 -33.54
N PHE A 254 -10.66 14.50 -34.18
CA PHE A 254 -11.27 13.54 -35.10
C PHE A 254 -12.18 12.50 -34.42
N LEU A 255 -12.12 12.35 -33.09
CA LEU A 255 -13.05 11.51 -32.34
C LEU A 255 -14.39 12.21 -32.07
N GLU A 256 -14.57 13.45 -32.53
CA GLU A 256 -15.85 14.19 -32.49
C GLU A 256 -16.46 14.24 -31.07
N GLY A 257 -15.61 14.41 -30.06
CA GLY A 257 -15.99 14.45 -28.65
C GLY A 257 -16.05 13.09 -27.93
N LEU A 258 -15.69 11.99 -28.62
CA LEU A 258 -15.46 10.69 -28.01
C LEU A 258 -14.04 10.58 -27.43
N GLU A 259 -13.83 9.59 -26.57
CA GLU A 259 -12.58 9.36 -25.83
C GLU A 259 -12.11 7.92 -26.06
N LEU A 260 -10.78 7.76 -26.17
CA LEU A 260 -10.08 6.50 -25.97
C LEU A 260 -9.53 6.42 -24.55
N ASP A 261 -9.75 5.31 -23.84
CA ASP A 261 -9.24 5.16 -22.46
C ASP A 261 -7.71 5.33 -22.42
N ILE A 262 -7.00 4.71 -23.36
CA ILE A 262 -5.55 4.81 -23.49
C ILE A 262 -5.18 4.88 -24.98
N TYR A 263 -4.19 5.70 -25.34
CA TYR A 263 -3.62 5.76 -26.68
C TYR A 263 -2.10 5.68 -26.64
N ILE A 264 -1.52 4.82 -27.47
CA ILE A 264 -0.06 4.65 -27.61
C ILE A 264 0.34 5.22 -28.98
N GLU A 265 1.10 6.31 -28.95
CA GLU A 265 1.37 7.13 -30.13
C GLU A 265 2.27 6.40 -31.15
N GLU A 266 3.32 5.75 -30.68
CA GLU A 266 4.36 5.14 -31.52
C GLU A 266 3.83 4.01 -32.42
N ILE A 267 2.81 3.29 -31.96
CA ILE A 267 2.22 2.16 -32.67
C ILE A 267 0.81 2.44 -33.20
N ASN A 268 0.30 3.67 -33.02
CA ASN A 268 -1.06 4.10 -33.38
C ASN A 268 -2.13 3.11 -32.87
N VAL A 269 -2.07 2.78 -31.58
CA VAL A 269 -3.00 1.84 -30.93
C VAL A 269 -3.82 2.56 -29.86
N GLY A 270 -5.14 2.47 -29.98
CA GLY A 270 -6.08 2.78 -28.91
C GLY A 270 -6.39 1.53 -28.09
N ILE A 271 -6.53 1.67 -26.78
CA ILE A 271 -6.91 0.58 -25.88
C ILE A 271 -8.16 1.00 -25.11
N GLU A 272 -9.10 0.08 -25.00
CA GLU A 272 -10.44 0.28 -24.46
C GLU A 272 -10.79 -0.82 -23.45
N TYR A 273 -11.24 -0.43 -22.27
CA TYR A 273 -11.77 -1.36 -21.29
C TYR A 273 -13.30 -1.40 -21.31
N GLN A 274 -13.84 -2.58 -21.56
CA GLN A 274 -15.25 -2.80 -21.79
C GLN A 274 -15.89 -3.45 -20.55
N GLY A 275 -16.51 -2.60 -19.72
CA GLY A 275 -17.27 -3.01 -18.54
C GLY A 275 -18.52 -3.87 -18.87
N ILE A 276 -19.14 -4.45 -17.84
CA ILE A 276 -20.38 -5.25 -17.99
C ILE A 276 -21.53 -4.46 -18.65
N GLN A 277 -21.54 -3.12 -18.48
CA GLN A 277 -22.54 -2.25 -19.10
C GLN A 277 -22.55 -2.25 -20.64
N HIS A 278 -21.50 -2.77 -21.29
CA HIS A 278 -21.45 -2.93 -22.75
C HIS A 278 -22.13 -4.22 -23.25
N PHE A 279 -22.44 -5.15 -22.34
CA PHE A 279 -22.94 -6.49 -22.66
C PHE A 279 -24.35 -6.73 -22.14
N GLU A 280 -24.66 -6.22 -20.96
CA GLU A 280 -25.93 -6.49 -20.29
C GLU A 280 -26.66 -5.19 -19.94
N PRO A 281 -28.01 -5.16 -20.09
CA PRO A 281 -28.79 -4.02 -19.66
C PRO A 281 -28.79 -3.98 -18.13
N VAL A 282 -28.12 -2.98 -17.55
CA VAL A 282 -28.13 -2.78 -16.10
C VAL A 282 -29.21 -1.75 -15.76
N GLU A 283 -30.26 -2.16 -15.03
CA GLU A 283 -31.43 -1.31 -14.71
C GLU A 283 -31.03 0.02 -14.06
N HIS A 284 -30.04 0.00 -13.17
CA HIS A 284 -29.53 1.20 -12.49
C HIS A 284 -28.92 2.25 -13.44
N TRP A 285 -28.60 1.87 -14.69
CA TRP A 285 -27.94 2.71 -15.69
C TRP A 285 -28.85 3.04 -16.87
N GLY A 286 -30.14 2.75 -16.79
CA GLY A 286 -31.13 3.03 -17.85
C GLY A 286 -31.47 1.84 -18.75
N GLY A 287 -31.09 0.62 -18.35
CA GLY A 287 -31.56 -0.62 -18.98
C GLY A 287 -31.19 -0.75 -20.46
N VAL A 288 -32.14 -1.23 -21.27
CA VAL A 288 -31.92 -1.59 -22.69
C VAL A 288 -31.60 -0.38 -23.56
N ASP A 289 -32.23 0.77 -23.31
CA ASP A 289 -32.00 2.00 -24.09
C ASP A 289 -30.61 2.61 -23.82
N ALA A 290 -30.06 2.40 -22.63
CA ALA A 290 -28.68 2.80 -22.32
C ALA A 290 -27.69 1.88 -23.04
N LEU A 291 -27.91 0.56 -23.02
CA LEU A 291 -27.09 -0.42 -23.73
C LEU A 291 -27.00 -0.12 -25.23
N ARG A 292 -28.15 0.19 -25.88
CA ARG A 292 -28.17 0.51 -27.32
C ARG A 292 -27.34 1.76 -27.64
N ARG A 293 -27.46 2.82 -26.85
CA ARG A 293 -26.68 4.05 -27.03
C ARG A 293 -25.19 3.83 -26.81
N THR A 294 -24.82 2.98 -25.86
CA THR A 294 -23.41 2.60 -25.64
C THR A 294 -22.85 1.87 -26.86
N GLN A 295 -23.59 0.89 -27.41
CA GLN A 295 -23.17 0.15 -28.60
C GLN A 295 -23.05 1.05 -29.85
N GLU A 296 -24.00 1.96 -30.05
CA GLU A 296 -23.94 2.96 -31.13
C GLU A 296 -22.69 3.86 -31.01
N ARG A 297 -22.33 4.28 -29.78
CA ARG A 297 -21.12 5.07 -29.53
C ARG A 297 -19.84 4.28 -29.75
N ASP A 298 -19.79 3.02 -29.31
CA ASP A 298 -18.62 2.15 -29.50
C ASP A 298 -18.39 1.87 -30.98
N GLN A 299 -19.46 1.63 -31.74
CA GLN A 299 -19.37 1.46 -33.19
C GLN A 299 -18.82 2.71 -33.87
N ARG A 300 -19.39 3.89 -33.60
CA ARG A 300 -18.92 5.15 -34.17
C ARG A 300 -17.46 5.42 -33.81
N LYS A 301 -17.07 5.16 -32.55
CA LYS A 301 -15.69 5.31 -32.09
C LYS A 301 -14.74 4.43 -32.89
N ASN A 302 -15.10 3.17 -33.10
CA ASN A 302 -14.29 2.22 -33.85
C ASN A 302 -14.16 2.63 -35.34
N GLU A 303 -15.24 3.12 -35.95
CA GLU A 303 -15.23 3.64 -37.32
C GLU A 303 -14.29 4.85 -37.46
N LEU A 304 -14.38 5.83 -36.54
CA LEU A 304 -13.50 7.01 -36.52
C LEU A 304 -12.03 6.62 -36.31
N CYS A 305 -11.74 5.69 -35.40
CA CYS A 305 -10.37 5.19 -35.19
C CYS A 305 -9.84 4.51 -36.46
N THR A 306 -10.65 3.66 -37.10
CA THR A 306 -10.27 2.92 -38.31
C THR A 306 -9.94 3.87 -39.46
N ILE A 307 -10.75 4.91 -39.68
CA ILE A 307 -10.52 5.92 -40.72
C ILE A 307 -9.19 6.66 -40.50
N ASN A 308 -8.82 6.91 -39.24
CA ASN A 308 -7.58 7.57 -38.85
C ASN A 308 -6.38 6.62 -38.71
N GLY A 309 -6.53 5.35 -39.10
CA GLY A 309 -5.44 4.35 -39.05
C GLY A 309 -5.10 3.86 -37.64
N ILE A 310 -5.95 4.16 -36.64
CA ILE A 310 -5.77 3.74 -35.25
C ILE A 310 -6.40 2.38 -35.05
N ARG A 311 -5.61 1.42 -34.57
CA ARG A 311 -6.10 0.08 -34.21
C ARG A 311 -6.63 0.11 -32.78
N VAL A 312 -7.85 -0.36 -32.56
CA VAL A 312 -8.46 -0.41 -31.22
C VAL A 312 -8.37 -1.82 -30.64
N ILE A 313 -7.79 -1.93 -29.45
CA ILE A 313 -7.70 -3.17 -28.68
C ILE A 313 -8.67 -3.11 -27.52
N TYR A 314 -9.52 -4.13 -27.40
CA TYR A 314 -10.46 -4.24 -26.30
C TYR A 314 -9.96 -5.17 -25.19
N PHE A 315 -10.20 -4.79 -23.95
CA PHE A 315 -10.10 -5.64 -22.76
C PHE A 315 -11.49 -5.72 -22.12
N TYR A 316 -11.92 -6.91 -21.74
CA TYR A 316 -13.30 -7.13 -21.29
C TYR A 316 -13.40 -7.40 -19.80
N TYR A 317 -14.56 -7.11 -19.23
CA TYR A 317 -14.78 -7.23 -17.78
C TYR A 317 -14.62 -8.63 -17.18
N TYR A 318 -14.77 -9.66 -18.00
CA TYR A 318 -14.58 -11.06 -17.61
C TYR A 318 -13.12 -11.53 -17.77
N GLU A 319 -12.21 -10.65 -18.20
CA GLU A 319 -10.79 -10.94 -18.35
C GLU A 319 -10.02 -10.52 -17.11
N ASP A 320 -9.18 -11.41 -16.61
CA ASP A 320 -8.22 -11.08 -15.56
C ASP A 320 -7.09 -10.25 -16.18
N LEU A 321 -7.04 -8.96 -15.84
CA LEU A 321 -5.99 -8.03 -16.27
C LEU A 321 -4.64 -8.37 -15.60
N THR A 322 -3.91 -9.32 -16.17
CA THR A 322 -2.52 -9.64 -15.76
C THR A 322 -1.50 -8.94 -16.66
N GLU A 323 -0.28 -8.76 -16.15
CA GLU A 323 0.84 -8.20 -16.91
C GLU A 323 1.09 -8.99 -18.20
N GLU A 324 1.03 -10.33 -18.15
CA GLU A 324 1.24 -11.19 -19.31
C GLU A 324 0.16 -11.01 -20.39
N LEU A 325 -1.11 -10.88 -19.98
CA LEU A 325 -2.22 -10.69 -20.92
C LEU A 325 -2.08 -9.34 -21.64
N VAL A 326 -1.88 -8.28 -20.86
CA VAL A 326 -1.74 -6.91 -21.38
C VAL A 326 -0.54 -6.84 -22.32
N LYS A 327 0.60 -7.38 -21.90
CA LYS A 327 1.82 -7.42 -22.70
C LYS A 327 1.62 -8.18 -24.01
N HIS A 328 1.13 -9.41 -23.95
CA HIS A 328 0.95 -10.24 -25.15
C HIS A 328 -0.01 -9.59 -26.14
N ARG A 329 -1.14 -9.06 -25.67
CA ARG A 329 -2.15 -8.47 -26.56
C ARG A 329 -1.63 -7.23 -27.28
N ILE A 330 -0.88 -6.37 -26.59
CA ILE A 330 -0.33 -5.14 -27.20
C ILE A 330 0.86 -5.48 -28.12
N GLN A 331 1.72 -6.42 -27.74
CA GLN A 331 2.90 -6.80 -28.53
C GLN A 331 2.59 -7.36 -29.91
N VAL A 332 1.42 -7.96 -30.12
CA VAL A 332 1.00 -8.46 -31.44
C VAL A 332 0.79 -7.31 -32.46
N HIS A 333 0.71 -6.07 -31.99
CA HIS A 333 0.43 -4.90 -32.82
C HIS A 333 1.60 -3.94 -32.98
N MET A 334 2.71 -4.20 -32.28
CA MET A 334 4.03 -3.60 -32.52
C MET A 334 4.64 -4.20 -33.77
#